data_AF-A0A4C1YEH4-F1
#
_entry.id   AF-A0A4C1YEH4-F1
#
_cell.length_a   1.000
_cell.length_b   1.000
_cell.length_c   1.000
_cell.angle_alpha   90.00
_cell.angle_beta   90.00
_cell.angle_gamma   90.00
#
_symmetry.space_group_name_H-M   'P 1'
#
loop_
_entity.id
_entity.type
_entity.pdbx_description
1 polymer ?
#
loop_
_entity_poly.entity_id
_entity_poly.type
_entity_poly.pdbx_seq_one_letter_code
_entity_poly.pdbx_strand_id
1 'polypeptide(L)'
;MLVRDPINKSIAKQTQEINGVLITPVDTIKYLGTYLTSELSRRDTIKSRCKQAICNAKGLIPFIKKTKMHWKIAKLIYKMVISPSMTYGLNVVALTKSNRTRQTV
;
A
#
# COMPACT_ATOMS: atom_id res chain seq x y z
N MET A 1 -7.18 -1.88 19.17
CA MET A 1 -6.22 -0.99 19.86
C MET A 1 -4.84 -1.64 19.72
N LEU A 2 -3.83 -0.94 19.20
CA LEU A 2 -2.46 -1.46 19.17
C LEU A 2 -1.85 -1.19 20.54
N VAL A 3 -1.65 -2.23 21.34
CA VAL A 3 -1.02 -2.13 22.67
C VAL A 3 0.44 -2.54 22.51
N ARG A 4 1.36 -1.66 22.91
CA ARG A 4 2.79 -1.95 22.93
C ARG A 4 3.26 -1.91 24.38
N ASP A 5 3.98 -2.94 24.80
CA ASP A 5 4.66 -2.92 26.09
C ASP A 5 5.82 -1.89 26.04
N PRO A 6 5.86 -0.89 26.93
CA PRO A 6 6.92 0.11 26.96
C PRO A 6 8.29 -0.49 27.30
N ILE A 7 8.35 -1.68 27.90
CA ILE A 7 9.61 -2.35 28.24
C ILE A 7 9.90 -3.37 27.13
N ASN A 8 10.78 -2.98 26.21
CA ASN A 8 11.23 -3.76 25.05
C ASN A 8 12.09 -4.97 25.46
N LYS A 9 11.70 -5.72 26.50
CA LYS A 9 12.26 -7.03 26.80
C LYS A 9 11.50 -8.04 25.95
N SER A 10 12.23 -8.97 25.37
CA SER A 10 11.71 -10.14 24.65
C SER A 10 10.75 -10.93 25.56
N ILE A 11 9.50 -10.50 25.64
CA ILE A 11 8.46 -11.21 26.38
C ILE A 11 8.15 -12.45 25.56
N ALA A 12 8.39 -13.63 26.13
CA ALA A 12 7.89 -14.89 25.60
C ALA A 12 6.41 -14.71 25.24
N LYS A 13 5.95 -15.32 24.13
CA LYS A 13 4.58 -15.24 23.59
C LYS A 13 3.53 -15.68 24.60
N GLN A 14 3.29 -14.88 25.62
CA GLN A 14 2.36 -15.15 26.70
C GLN A 14 1.09 -14.37 26.43
N THR A 15 -0.03 -15.07 26.54
CA THR A 15 -1.36 -14.48 26.48
C THR A 15 -1.51 -13.51 27.64
N GLN A 16 -1.84 -12.26 27.35
CA GLN A 16 -2.07 -11.22 28.36
C GLN A 16 -3.57 -10.97 28.50
N GLU A 17 -4.06 -10.87 29.72
CA GLU A 17 -5.45 -10.48 29.96
C GLU A 17 -5.51 -8.96 30.23
N ILE A 18 -6.19 -8.22 29.36
CA ILE A 18 -6.42 -6.78 29.53
C ILE A 18 -7.93 -6.56 29.66
N ASN A 19 -8.38 -6.02 30.80
CA ASN A 19 -9.79 -5.72 31.07
C ASN A 19 -10.73 -6.93 30.84
N GLY A 20 -10.33 -8.14 31.24
CA GLY A 20 -11.12 -9.36 31.04
C GLY A 20 -11.02 -9.96 29.63
N VAL A 21 -10.21 -9.38 28.74
CA VAL A 21 -10.01 -9.86 27.37
C VAL A 21 -8.63 -10.50 27.23
N LEU A 22 -8.60 -11.79 26.89
CA LEU A 22 -7.39 -12.53 26.55
C LEU A 22 -6.83 -12.06 25.20
N ILE A 23 -5.65 -11.46 25.21
CA ILE A 23 -4.94 -11.00 24.03
C ILE A 23 -3.84 -12.02 23.71
N THR A 24 -3.96 -12.61 22.52
CA THR A 24 -2.92 -13.48 21.97
C THR A 24 -1.85 -12.65 21.26
N PRO A 25 -0.55 -12.92 21.52
CA PRO A 25 0.52 -12.25 20.82
C PRO A 25 0.57 -12.74 19.36
N VAL A 26 0.71 -11.78 18.42
CA VAL A 26 0.84 -12.07 16.99
C VAL A 26 2.09 -11.37 16.47
N ASP A 27 2.92 -12.12 15.72
CA ASP A 27 4.19 -11.61 15.19
C ASP A 27 4.00 -10.57 14.08
N THR A 28 2.84 -10.61 13.40
CA THR A 28 2.49 -9.67 12.35
C THR A 28 1.04 -9.20 12.46
N ILE A 29 0.81 -7.91 12.23
CA ILE A 29 -0.55 -7.36 12.13
C ILE A 29 -0.73 -6.58 10.85
N LYS A 30 -1.87 -6.79 10.18
CA LYS A 30 -2.22 -6.01 9.00
C LYS A 30 -2.84 -4.68 9.44
N TYR A 31 -2.17 -3.57 9.13
CA TYR A 31 -2.64 -2.22 9.38
C TYR A 31 -2.55 -1.37 8.11
N LEU A 32 -3.69 -0.81 7.66
CA LEU A 32 -3.78 0.06 6.48
C LEU A 32 -3.09 -0.52 5.21
N GLY A 33 -3.25 -1.83 5.00
CA GLY A 33 -2.65 -2.54 3.87
C GLY A 33 -1.12 -2.71 3.97
N THR A 34 -0.55 -2.61 5.17
CA THR A 34 0.83 -3.02 5.49
C THR A 34 0.83 -4.10 6.56
N TYR A 35 1.86 -4.93 6.60
CA TYR A 35 2.12 -5.79 7.74
C TYR A 35 3.12 -5.08 8.64
N LEU A 36 2.76 -4.92 9.91
CA LEU A 36 3.66 -4.45 10.95
C LEU A 36 4.27 -5.69 11.62
N THR A 37 5.59 -5.71 11.76
CA THR A 37 6.35 -6.72 12.50
C THR A 37 6.78 -6.15 13.86
N SER A 38 7.35 -6.99 14.72
CA SER A 38 7.93 -6.62 16.02
C SER A 38 8.95 -5.48 15.93
N GLU A 39 9.73 -5.42 14.86
CA GLU A 39 10.74 -4.38 14.64
C GLU A 39 10.11 -3.02 14.30
N LEU A 40 8.84 -3.01 13.89
CA LEU A 40 8.14 -1.86 13.30
C LEU A 40 8.96 -1.16 12.20
N SER A 41 9.91 -1.88 11.57
CA SER A 41 10.80 -1.31 10.57
C SER A 41 10.01 -0.93 9.33
N ARG A 42 9.78 0.37 9.16
CA ARG A 42 9.06 0.90 8.00
C ARG A 42 9.92 0.90 6.73
N ARG A 43 11.24 0.72 6.85
CA ARG A 43 12.20 0.94 5.76
C ARG A 43 11.94 0.01 4.59
N ASP A 44 11.85 -1.29 4.84
CA ASP A 44 11.65 -2.28 3.77
C ASP A 44 10.25 -2.21 3.19
N THR A 45 9.24 -1.94 4.02
CA THR A 45 7.87 -1.72 3.57
C THR A 45 7.74 -0.49 2.66
N ILE A 46 8.34 0.64 3.06
CA ILE A 46 8.36 1.88 2.24
C ILE A 46 9.12 1.62 0.94
N LYS A 47 10.28 0.96 1.01
CA LYS A 47 11.09 0.63 -0.18
C LYS A 47 10.31 -0.23 -1.17
N SER A 48 9.63 -1.27 -0.68
CA SER A 48 8.78 -2.14 -1.51
C SER A 48 7.61 -1.38 -2.14
N ARG A 49 6.93 -0.54 -1.35
CA ARG A 49 5.83 0.33 -1.81
C ARG A 49 6.27 1.32 -2.90
N CYS A 50 7.38 2.02 -2.69
CA CYS A 50 7.95 2.94 -3.68
C CYS A 50 8.34 2.19 -4.97
N LYS A 51 8.96 1.01 -4.85
CA LYS A 51 9.29 0.16 -6.00
C LYS A 51 8.04 -0.22 -6.79
N GLN A 52 6.97 -0.62 -6.12
CA GLN A 52 5.70 -0.96 -6.77
C GLN A 52 5.05 0.25 -7.47
N ALA A 53 5.02 1.41 -6.80
CA ALA A 53 4.48 2.64 -7.38
C ALA A 53 5.22 3.05 -8.66
N ILE A 54 6.56 2.96 -8.65
CA ILE A 54 7.39 3.21 -9.83
C ILE A 54 7.09 2.20 -10.94
N CYS A 55 6.99 0.91 -10.63
CA CYS A 55 6.62 -0.11 -11.62
C CYS A 55 5.25 0.16 -12.26
N ASN A 56 4.26 0.56 -11.46
CA ASN A 56 2.93 0.91 -11.95
C ASN A 56 2.97 2.13 -12.88
N ALA A 57 3.70 3.19 -12.50
CA ALA A 57 3.90 4.37 -13.32
C ALA A 57 4.61 4.06 -14.65
N LYS A 58 5.61 3.16 -14.63
CA LYS A 58 6.31 2.68 -15.83
C LYS A 58 5.39 1.99 -16.84
N GLY A 59 4.28 1.38 -16.41
CA GLY A 59 3.28 0.82 -17.32
C GLY A 59 2.28 1.85 -17.84
N LEU A 60 1.89 2.81 -16.99
CA LEU A 60 0.89 3.83 -17.32
C LEU A 60 1.42 4.92 -18.26
N ILE A 61 2.65 5.39 -18.07
CA ILE A 61 3.21 6.48 -18.90
C ILE A 61 3.28 6.08 -20.39
N PRO A 62 3.81 4.89 -20.76
CA PRO A 62 3.79 4.42 -22.14
C PRO A 62 2.37 4.24 -22.70
N PHE A 63 1.42 3.80 -21.86
CA PHE A 63 0.03 3.66 -22.28
C PHE A 63 -0.61 5.00 -22.65
N ILE A 64 -0.42 6.03 -21.82
CA ILE A 64 -0.91 7.39 -22.10
C ILE A 64 -0.29 7.93 -23.40
N LYS A 65 1.02 7.71 -23.61
CA LYS A 65 1.72 8.10 -24.84
C LYS A 65 1.17 7.35 -26.07
N LYS A 66 1.01 6.03 -25.98
CA LYS A 66 0.55 5.17 -27.08
C LYS A 66 -0.88 5.49 -27.51
N THR A 67 -1.75 5.77 -26.55
CA THR A 67 -3.17 6.10 -26.80
C THR A 67 -3.38 7.53 -27.29
N LYS A 68 -2.32 8.37 -27.32
CA LYS A 68 -2.40 9.81 -27.66
C LYS A 68 -3.53 10.53 -26.91
N MET A 69 -3.64 10.22 -25.62
CA MET A 69 -4.75 10.68 -24.80
C MET A 69 -4.79 12.21 -24.68
N HIS A 70 -5.99 12.79 -24.71
CA HIS A 70 -6.16 14.23 -24.54
C HIS A 70 -5.58 14.71 -23.20
N TRP A 71 -4.89 15.86 -23.20
CA TRP A 71 -4.12 16.35 -22.06
C TRP A 71 -4.94 16.46 -20.77
N LYS A 72 -6.22 16.87 -20.84
CA LYS A 72 -7.08 16.95 -19.65
C LYS A 72 -7.25 15.58 -18.97
N ILE A 73 -7.39 14.50 -19.75
CA ILE A 73 -7.56 13.14 -19.23
C ILE A 73 -6.23 12.62 -18.69
N ALA A 74 -5.13 12.83 -19.42
CA ALA A 74 -3.79 12.47 -18.94
C ALA A 74 -3.45 13.17 -17.61
N LYS A 75 -3.79 14.45 -17.48
CA LYS A 75 -3.61 15.24 -16.25
C LYS A 75 -4.46 14.71 -15.09
N LEU A 76 -5.70 14.25 -15.37
CA LEU A 76 -6.54 13.60 -14.36
C LEU A 76 -5.94 12.28 -13.88
N ILE A 77 -5.44 11.43 -14.79
CA ILE A 77 -4.76 10.18 -14.43
C ILE A 77 -3.52 10.47 -13.59
N TYR A 78 -2.73 11.47 -13.95
CA TYR A 78 -1.57 11.86 -13.14
C TYR A 78 -1.98 12.24 -11.70
N LYS A 79 -2.99 13.10 -11.54
CA LYS A 79 -3.46 13.57 -10.23
C LYS A 79 -4.14 12.51 -9.38
N MET A 80 -4.93 11.63 -10.00
CA MET A 80 -5.78 10.68 -9.28
C MET A 80 -5.13 9.30 -9.10
N VAL A 81 -4.20 8.95 -9.99
CA VAL A 81 -3.59 7.61 -10.00
C VAL A 81 -2.10 7.70 -9.68
N ILE A 82 -1.33 8.40 -10.50
CA ILE A 82 0.14 8.35 -10.38
C ILE A 82 0.63 9.05 -9.10
N SER A 83 0.18 10.28 -8.85
CA SER A 83 0.60 11.06 -7.68
C SER A 83 0.24 10.39 -6.35
N PRO A 84 -1.01 9.96 -6.08
CA PRO A 84 -1.35 9.27 -4.84
C PRO A 84 -0.59 7.95 -4.65
N SER A 85 -0.29 7.24 -5.73
CA SER A 85 0.49 6.00 -5.66
C SER A 85 1.93 6.24 -5.27
N MET A 86 2.54 7.30 -5.78
CA MET A 86 3.90 7.69 -5.41
C MET A 86 3.95 8.22 -3.96
N THR A 87 2.92 8.95 -3.53
CA THR A 87 2.83 9.52 -2.17
C THR A 87 2.60 8.46 -1.10
N TYR A 88 1.68 7.51 -1.34
CA TYR A 88 1.23 6.57 -0.32
C TYR A 88 1.67 5.12 -0.55
N GLY A 89 2.21 4.81 -1.74
CA GLY A 89 2.59 3.45 -2.10
C GLY A 89 1.41 2.53 -2.32
N LEU A 90 0.29 3.06 -2.79
CA LEU A 90 -0.96 2.31 -2.97
C LEU A 90 -0.87 1.37 -4.17
N ASN A 91 -1.46 0.19 -4.01
CA ASN A 91 -1.76 -0.69 -5.14
C ASN A 91 -2.89 -0.06 -5.94
N VAL A 92 -2.55 0.64 -7.02
CA VAL A 92 -3.54 1.03 -8.02
C VAL A 92 -4.03 -0.24 -8.70
N VAL A 93 -5.34 -0.34 -8.88
CA VAL A 93 -5.92 -1.28 -9.84
C VAL A 93 -5.21 -1.10 -11.17
N ALA A 94 -4.48 -2.13 -11.60
CA ALA A 94 -3.84 -2.12 -12.90
C ALA A 94 -4.94 -1.94 -13.96
N LEU A 95 -4.70 -1.08 -14.96
CA LEU A 95 -5.58 -0.97 -16.12
C LEU A 95 -5.48 -2.27 -16.95
N THR A 96 -6.27 -3.27 -16.54
CA THR A 96 -6.48 -4.54 -17.24
C THR A 96 -7.15 -4.28 -18.58
N LYS A 97 -7.07 -5.25 -19.51
CA LYS A 97 -7.73 -5.16 -20.83
C LYS A 97 -9.22 -4.78 -20.72
N SER A 98 -9.92 -5.28 -19.71
CA SER A 98 -11.34 -4.96 -19.45
C SER A 98 -11.58 -3.49 -19.08
N ASN A 99 -10.62 -2.85 -18.41
CA ASN A 99 -10.72 -1.43 -18.02
C ASN A 99 -10.40 -0.48 -19.19
N ARG A 100 -9.75 -0.98 -20.25
CA ARG A 100 -9.40 -0.21 -21.46
C ARG A 100 -10.57 -0.08 -22.42
N THR A 101 -11.43 -1.10 -22.52
CA THR A 101 -12.56 -1.15 -23.46
C THR A 101 -13.80 -0.40 -22.98
N ARG A 102 -13.92 -0.10 -21.69
CA ARG A 102 -15.06 0.68 -21.15
C ARG A 102 -14.96 2.19 -21.37
N GLN A 103 -13.83 2.72 -21.85
CA GLN A 103 -13.67 4.15 -22.15
C GLN A 103 -14.02 4.51 -23.60
N THR A 104 -14.52 3.55 -24.39
CA THR A 104 -14.85 3.73 -25.82
C THR A 104 -16.33 3.50 -26.13
N VAL A 105 -17.24 3.76 -25.19
CA VAL A 105 -18.70 3.83 -25.45
C VAL A 105 -19.18 5.24 -25.12
#